data_AF-A0A353P9F7-F1
#
_entry.id   AF-A0A353P9F7-F1
#
_cell.length_a   1.000
_cell.length_b   1.000
_cell.length_c   1.000
_cell.angle_alpha   90.00
_cell.angle_beta   90.00
_cell.angle_gamma   90.00
#
_symmetry.space_group_name_H-M   'P 1'
#
loop_
_entity.id
_entity.type
_entity.pdbx_description
1 polymer ?
#
loop_
_entity_poly.entity_id
_entity_poly.type
_entity_poly.pdbx_seq_one_letter_code
_entity_poly.pdbx_strand_id
1 'polypeptide(L)' 'QREFVPVLARAAVAAGVAGLFMETHPDPERALSDGPNAWPLDQMAELLETLVALDAVVKARPLQEVRAFEA' A
#
# COMPACT_ATOMS: atom_id res chain seq x y z
N GLN A 1 -5.38 3.86 13.00
CA GLN A 1 -6.73 3.66 12.44
C GLN A 1 -6.57 2.76 11.23
N ARG A 2 -6.75 1.45 11.46
CA ARG A 2 -6.61 0.36 10.48
C ARG A 2 -7.47 0.56 9.25
N GLU A 3 -8.64 1.15 9.41
CA GLU A 3 -9.60 1.47 8.35
C GLU A 3 -9.01 2.38 7.26
N PHE A 4 -7.95 3.13 7.55
CA PHE A 4 -7.28 3.98 6.58
C PHE A 4 -6.19 3.27 5.78
N VAL A 5 -5.78 2.06 6.18
CA VAL A 5 -4.71 1.30 5.49
C VAL A 5 -5.00 1.16 3.99
N PRO A 6 -6.19 0.74 3.54
CA PRO A 6 -6.43 0.56 2.10
C PRO A 6 -6.38 1.87 1.31
N VAL A 7 -6.93 2.97 1.84
CA VAL A 7 -6.94 4.26 1.13
C VAL A 7 -5.54 4.88 1.07
N LEU A 8 -4.78 4.81 2.16
CA LEU A 8 -3.41 5.35 2.20
C LEU A 8 -2.45 4.50 1.37
N ALA A 9 -2.57 3.17 1.39
CA ALA A 9 -1.76 2.29 0.54
C ALA A 9 -2.01 2.57 -0.95
N ARG A 10 -3.28 2.71 -1.37
CA ARG A 10 -3.60 3.10 -2.75
C ARG A 10 -3.03 4.46 -3.11
N ALA A 11 -3.14 5.45 -2.23
CA ALA A 11 -2.60 6.79 -2.47
C ALA A 11 -1.06 6.76 -2.65
N ALA A 12 -0.36 6.01 -1.81
CA ALA A 12 1.10 5.84 -1.92
C ALA A 12 1.50 5.13 -3.23
N VAL A 13 0.83 4.04 -3.60
CA VAL A 13 1.09 3.35 -4.87
C VAL A 13 0.77 4.23 -6.08
N ALA A 14 -0.33 4.98 -6.03
CA ALA A 14 -0.69 5.96 -7.07
C ALA A 14 0.38 7.05 -7.25
N ALA A 15 1.06 7.44 -6.17
CA ALA A 15 2.18 8.38 -6.22
C ALA A 15 3.48 7.79 -6.81
N GLY A 16 3.51 6.49 -7.14
CA GLY A 16 4.64 5.86 -7.82
C GLY A 16 5.80 5.44 -6.91
N VAL A 17 5.52 5.05 -5.66
CA VAL A 17 6.55 4.55 -4.73
C VAL A 17 7.22 3.28 -5.22
N ALA A 18 8.46 3.04 -4.76
CA ALA A 18 9.19 1.80 -5.04
C ALA A 18 8.64 0.59 -4.28
N GLY A 19 7.98 0.82 -3.14
CA GLY A 19 7.41 -0.25 -2.34
C GLY A 19 6.57 0.28 -1.18
N LEU A 20 5.85 -0.64 -0.54
CA LEU A 20 5.09 -0.42 0.68
C LEU A 20 5.66 -1.28 1.79
N PHE A 21 5.63 -0.76 3.01
CA PHE A 21 5.83 -1.53 4.22
C PHE A 21 4.52 -1.56 4.99
N MET A 22 4.09 -2.75 5.40
CA MET A 22 2.88 -2.92 6.21
C MET A 22 3.04 -4.09 7.16
N GLU A 23 2.40 -3.97 8.33
CA GLU A 23 2.31 -5.03 9.32
C GLU A 23 0.94 -5.68 9.27
N THR A 24 0.89 -6.97 9.61
CA THR A 24 -0.32 -7.77 9.57
C THR A 24 -0.39 -8.70 10.77
N HIS A 25 -1.59 -9.11 11.15
CA HIS A 25 -1.80 -10.09 12.21
C HIS A 25 -3.04 -10.94 11.91
N PRO A 26 -3.04 -12.26 12.26
CA PRO A 26 -4.23 -13.10 12.12
C PRO A 26 -5.40 -12.64 13.00
N ASP A 27 -5.10 -12.02 14.13
CA ASP A 27 -6.08 -11.44 15.06
C ASP A 27 -5.56 -10.10 15.62
N PRO A 28 -5.70 -8.98 14.89
CA PRO A 28 -5.11 -7.70 15.27
C PRO A 28 -5.46 -7.23 16.68
N GLU A 29 -6.61 -7.61 17.23
CA GLU A 29 -7.03 -7.22 18.59
C GLU A 29 -6.19 -7.93 19.69
N ARG A 30 -5.51 -9.02 19.33
CA ARG A 30 -4.62 -9.78 20.23
C ARG A 30 -3.14 -9.56 19.95
N ALA A 31 -2.79 -8.64 19.05
CA ALA A 31 -1.39 -8.35 18.74
C ALA A 31 -0.68 -7.78 19.98
N LEU A 32 0.55 -8.26 20.25
CA LEU A 32 1.36 -7.83 21.39
C LEU A 32 1.91 -6.40 21.22
N SER A 33 1.97 -5.91 19.99
CA SER A 33 2.33 -4.54 19.59
C SER A 33 1.49 -4.14 18.38
N ASP A 34 1.18 -2.85 18.27
CA ASP A 34 0.60 -2.20 17.08
C ASP A 34 -0.67 -2.82 16.47
N GLY A 35 -1.44 -3.60 17.24
CA GLY A 35 -2.71 -4.20 16.83
C GLY A 35 -3.72 -3.24 16.16
N PRO A 36 -3.93 -2.01 16.69
CA PRO A 36 -4.81 -1.02 16.05
C PRO A 36 -4.37 -0.54 14.65
N ASN A 37 -3.13 -0.83 14.24
CA ASN A 37 -2.59 -0.49 12.92
C ASN A 37 -2.32 -1.74 12.04
N ALA A 38 -2.18 -2.93 12.64
CA ALA A 38 -1.98 -4.17 11.90
C ALA A 38 -3.18 -4.51 11.00
N TRP A 39 -2.90 -4.86 9.73
CA TRP A 39 -3.93 -5.29 8.78
C TRP A 39 -4.34 -6.75 9.05
N PRO A 40 -5.63 -7.15 8.93
CA PRO A 40 -6.04 -8.53 9.10
C PRO A 40 -5.41 -9.41 8.01
N LEU A 41 -4.72 -10.49 8.41
CA LEU A 41 -3.94 -11.32 7.48
C LEU A 41 -4.81 -12.00 6.41
N ASP A 42 -6.03 -12.37 6.75
CA ASP A 42 -7.02 -12.96 5.85
C ASP A 42 -7.49 -12.02 4.74
N GLN A 43 -7.39 -10.71 4.94
CA GLN A 43 -7.73 -9.66 3.97
C GLN A 43 -6.51 -9.17 3.16
N MET A 44 -5.33 -9.76 3.36
CA MET A 44 -4.11 -9.31 2.71
C MET A 44 -4.14 -9.53 1.19
N ALA A 45 -4.64 -10.68 0.74
CA ALA A 45 -4.66 -11.03 -0.68
C ALA A 45 -5.46 -10.03 -1.52
N GLU A 46 -6.69 -9.72 -1.11
CA GLU A 46 -7.58 -8.76 -1.79
C GLU A 46 -6.96 -7.35 -1.88
N LEU A 47 -6.33 -6.90 -0.79
CA LEU A 47 -5.64 -5.61 -0.77
C LEU A 47 -4.45 -5.61 -1.74
N LEU A 48 -3.60 -6.64 -1.69
CA LEU A 48 -2.42 -6.73 -2.56
C LEU A 48 -2.79 -6.84 -4.04
N GLU A 49 -3.83 -7.58 -4.40
CA GLU A 49 -4.33 -7.66 -5.78
C GLU A 49 -4.67 -6.28 -6.34
N THR A 50 -5.38 -5.47 -5.54
CA THR A 50 -5.71 -4.08 -5.90
C THR A 50 -4.45 -3.23 -6.06
N LEU A 51 -3.51 -3.34 -5.13
CA LEU A 51 -2.29 -2.53 -5.13
C LEU A 51 -1.37 -2.90 -6.30
N VAL A 52 -1.21 -4.19 -6.61
CA VAL A 52 -0.40 -4.66 -7.76
C VAL A 52 -1.00 -4.19 -9.08
N ALA A 53 -2.33 -4.25 -9.23
CA ALA A 53 -2.99 -3.76 -10.44
C ALA A 53 -2.78 -2.25 -10.63
N LEU A 54 -2.90 -1.47 -9.55
CA LEU A 54 -2.64 -0.03 -9.57
C LEU A 54 -1.18 0.28 -9.88
N ASP A 55 -0.24 -0.45 -9.26
CA ASP A 55 1.20 -0.30 -9.46
C ASP A 55 1.60 -0.48 -10.92
N ALA A 56 1.07 -1.53 -11.56
CA ALA A 56 1.31 -1.82 -12.97
C ALA A 56 0.85 -0.68 -13.89
N VAL A 57 -0.29 -0.05 -13.58
CA VAL A 57 -0.80 1.10 -14.35
C VAL A 57 0.08 2.33 -14.16
N VAL A 58 0.42 2.66 -12.92
CA VAL A 58 1.23 3.85 -12.58
C VAL A 58 2.63 3.74 -13.18
N LYS A 59 3.25 2.56 -13.12
CA LYS A 59 4.60 2.31 -13.63
C LYS A 59 4.66 1.99 -15.13
N ALA A 60 3.53 1.92 -15.84
CA ALA A 60 3.51 1.66 -17.29
C ALA A 60 4.17 2.76 -18.13
N ARG A 61 4.35 3.96 -17.55
CA ARG A 61 5.01 5.11 -18.17
C ARG A 61 5.91 5.80 -17.13
N PRO A 62 6.95 6.52 -17.56
CA PRO A 62 7.69 7.41 -16.67
C PRO A 62 6.78 8.49 -16.08
N LEU A 63 6.93 8.76 -14.79
CA LEU A 63 6.21 9.82 -14.09
C LEU A 63 6.60 11.21 -14.64
N GLN A 64 5.63 12.12 -14.74
CA GLN A 64 5.84 13.42 -15.39
C GLN A 64 6.75 14.32 -14.55
N GLU A 65 6.60 14.27 -13.24
CA GLU A 65 7.41 14.99 -12.27
C GLU A 65 8.88 14.54 -12.29
N VAL A 66 9.17 13.27 -12.63
CA VAL A 66 10.57 12.80 -12.78
C VAL A 66 11.21 13.39 -14.04
N ARG A 67 10.46 13.49 -15.14
CA ARG A 67 10.94 14.10 -16.39
C ARG A 67 11.31 15.57 -16.24
N ALA A 68 10.67 16.29 -15.33
CA ALA A 68 10.96 17.70 -15.08
C ALA A 68 12.36 17.93 -14.46
N PHE A 69 13.01 16.89 -13.91
CA PHE A 69 14.34 16.97 -13.31
C PHE A 69 15.49 16.54 -14.24
N GLU A 70 15.18 15.99 -15.42
CA GLU A 70 16.17 15.49 -16.39
C GLU A 70 16.39 16.43 -17.60
N ALA A 71 15.60 17.50 -17.72
CA ALA A 71 15.71 18.53 -18.76
C ALA A 71 16.37 19.80 -18.20
#